data_AF-J1QLT5-F1
#
_entry.id   AF-J1QLT5-F1
#
_cell.length_a   1.000
_cell.length_b   1.000
_cell.length_c   1.000
_cell.angle_alpha   90.00
_cell.angle_beta   90.00
_cell.angle_gamma   90.00
#
_symmetry.space_group_name_H-M   'P 1'
#
loop_
_entity.id
_entity.type
_entity.pdbx_description
1 polymer ?
#
loop_
_entity_poly.entity_id
_entity_poly.type
_entity_poly.pdbx_seq_one_letter_code
_entity_poly.pdbx_strand_id
1 'polypeptide(L)'
;MTSGYTLVASPLFRLSRQRLQAFLTEKYSAELVDKTLASIKEQIATTLPAQPLIAPISERLFKLGLTEYRQWQLDKHNLLFYQVDAKQQQLELLLLMDSRQNVQKLLYELTLLL
;
A
#
# COMPACT_ATOMS: atom_id res chain seq x y z
N MET A 1 -21.84 -4.35 16.49
CA MET A 1 -20.50 -4.84 16.13
C MET A 1 -20.38 -4.69 14.63
N THR A 2 -19.64 -3.70 14.15
CA THR A 2 -19.59 -3.39 12.71
C THR A 2 -18.70 -4.41 12.01
N SER A 3 -19.32 -5.25 11.18
CA SER A 3 -18.67 -6.19 10.28
C SER A 3 -17.84 -5.44 9.23
N GLY A 4 -16.64 -5.00 9.62
CA GLY A 4 -15.69 -4.33 8.74
C GLY A 4 -14.81 -5.34 7.99
N TYR A 5 -14.24 -4.92 6.87
CA TYR A 5 -13.27 -5.75 6.15
C TYR A 5 -12.00 -5.97 6.99
N THR A 6 -11.45 -7.17 6.94
CA THR A 6 -10.18 -7.50 7.60
C THR A 6 -8.99 -7.16 6.70
N LEU A 7 -7.93 -6.60 7.27
CA LEU A 7 -6.72 -6.27 6.53
C LEU A 7 -5.76 -7.46 6.49
N VAL A 8 -5.33 -7.84 5.30
CA VAL A 8 -4.35 -8.92 5.08
C VAL A 8 -3.11 -8.35 4.39
N ALA A 9 -1.97 -8.41 5.05
CA ALA A 9 -0.70 -7.97 4.48
C ALA A 9 -0.07 -9.09 3.65
N SER A 10 0.08 -8.87 2.33
CA SER A 10 0.85 -9.78 1.48
C SER A 10 2.36 -9.78 1.84
N PRO A 11 3.11 -10.82 1.45
CA PRO A 11 4.57 -10.81 1.55
C PRO A 11 5.21 -9.59 0.86
N LEU A 12 4.74 -9.24 -0.35
CA LEU A 12 5.18 -8.05 -1.08
C LEU A 12 4.92 -6.77 -0.29
N PHE A 13 3.78 -6.65 0.38
CA PHE A 13 3.47 -5.48 1.18
C PHE A 13 4.48 -5.30 2.31
N ARG A 14 4.84 -6.38 3.02
CA ARG A 14 5.83 -6.33 4.09
C ARG A 14 7.19 -5.85 3.60
N LEU A 15 7.66 -6.37 2.46
CA LEU A 15 8.91 -5.96 1.84
C LEU A 15 8.84 -4.51 1.33
N SER A 16 7.72 -4.12 0.72
CA SER A 16 7.52 -2.76 0.21
C SER A 16 7.53 -1.71 1.31
N ARG A 17 6.96 -2.02 2.49
CA ARG A 17 7.05 -1.15 3.66
C ARG A 17 8.51 -0.94 4.08
N GLN A 18 9.32 -2.01 4.12
CA GLN A 18 10.75 -1.89 4.45
C GLN A 18 11.48 -1.05 3.40
N ARG A 19 11.17 -1.24 2.12
CA ARG A 19 11.75 -0.47 1.02
C ARG A 19 11.37 1.01 1.07
N LEU A 20 10.11 1.33 1.42
CA LEU A 20 9.67 2.70 1.63
C LEU A 20 10.38 3.32 2.83
N GLN A 21 10.48 2.60 3.95
CA GLN A 21 11.22 3.07 5.12
C GLN A 21 12.66 3.44 4.75
N ALA A 22 13.38 2.54 4.08
CA ALA A 22 14.74 2.81 3.61
C ALA A 22 14.83 4.05 2.71
N PHE A 23 13.92 4.17 1.73
CA PHE A 23 13.86 5.32 0.83
C PHE A 23 13.58 6.65 1.55
N LEU A 24 12.76 6.64 2.59
CA LEU A 24 12.48 7.84 3.39
C LEU A 24 13.67 8.19 4.29
N THR A 25 14.34 7.19 4.90
CA THR A 25 15.52 7.41 5.76
C THR A 25 16.70 7.99 4.99
N GLU A 26 16.82 7.73 3.69
CA GLU A 26 17.83 8.38 2.83
C GLU A 26 17.63 9.90 2.68
N LYS A 27 16.41 10.39 2.92
CA LYS A 27 16.00 11.77 2.59
C LYS A 27 15.57 12.61 3.79
N TYR A 28 15.18 11.96 4.88
CA TYR A 28 14.49 12.59 6.00
C TYR A 28 15.07 12.08 7.34
N SER A 29 14.81 12.84 8.41
CA SER A 29 15.19 12.41 9.76
C SER A 29 14.42 11.17 10.20
N ALA A 30 15.03 10.34 11.04
CA ALA A 30 14.40 9.12 11.57
C ALA A 30 13.03 9.40 12.21
N GLU A 31 12.91 10.48 12.99
CA GLU A 31 11.64 10.92 13.60
C GLU A 31 10.54 11.18 12.57
N LEU A 32 10.88 11.83 11.44
CA LEU A 32 9.90 12.10 10.38
C LEU A 32 9.47 10.80 9.70
N VAL A 33 10.41 9.88 9.46
CA VAL A 33 10.11 8.56 8.87
C VAL A 33 9.16 7.77 9.76
N ASP A 34 9.45 7.68 11.06
CA ASP A 34 8.62 6.93 12.01
C ASP A 34 7.23 7.53 12.12
N LYS A 35 7.13 8.87 12.18
CA LYS A 35 5.85 9.57 12.19
C LYS A 35 5.04 9.33 10.91
N THR A 36 5.68 9.38 9.74
CA THR A 36 5.03 9.11 8.46
C THR A 36 4.50 7.67 8.41
N LEU A 37 5.31 6.68 8.79
CA LEU A 37 4.89 5.28 8.79
C LEU A 37 3.78 4.99 9.80
N ALA A 38 3.82 5.62 10.98
CA ALA A 38 2.76 5.52 11.98
C ALA A 38 1.44 6.11 11.46
N SER A 39 1.49 7.29 10.84
CA SER A 39 0.31 7.94 10.24
C SER A 39 -0.29 7.11 9.12
N ILE A 40 0.54 6.55 8.22
CA ILE A 40 0.09 5.64 7.16
C ILE A 40 -0.61 4.41 7.78
N LYS A 41 0.00 3.77 8.79
CA LYS A 41 -0.57 2.60 9.44
C LYS A 41 -1.94 2.90 10.04
N GLU A 42 -2.08 4.02 10.74
CA GLU A 42 -3.34 4.45 11.35
C GLU A 42 -4.41 4.74 10.29
N GLN A 43 -4.05 5.45 9.22
CA GLN A 43 -4.97 5.78 8.14
C GLN A 43 -5.49 4.51 7.43
N ILE A 44 -4.61 3.55 7.15
CA ILE A 44 -4.99 2.25 6.57
C ILE A 44 -5.90 1.48 7.53
N ALA A 45 -5.55 1.41 8.82
CA ALA A 45 -6.29 0.64 9.81
C ALA A 45 -7.71 1.18 10.09
N THR A 46 -7.89 2.50 9.96
CA THR A 46 -9.16 3.16 10.31
C THR A 46 -10.06 3.37 9.09
N THR A 47 -9.50 3.84 7.97
CA THR A 47 -10.30 4.28 6.82
C THR A 47 -10.62 3.12 5.88
N LEU A 48 -9.65 2.24 5.62
CA LEU A 48 -9.79 1.22 4.58
C LEU A 48 -10.86 0.16 4.93
N PRO A 49 -10.93 -0.38 6.18
CA PRO A 49 -12.00 -1.29 6.57
C PRO A 49 -13.40 -0.69 6.49
N ALA A 50 -13.53 0.62 6.72
CA ALA A 50 -14.80 1.33 6.69
C ALA A 50 -15.20 1.72 5.26
N GLN A 51 -14.24 1.99 4.39
CA GLN A 51 -14.45 2.44 3.02
C GLN A 51 -13.55 1.66 2.04
N PRO A 52 -13.82 0.36 1.82
CA PRO A 52 -12.98 -0.51 1.00
C PRO A 52 -12.89 -0.05 -0.47
N LEU A 53 -13.87 0.70 -0.95
CA LEU A 53 -13.93 1.20 -2.33
C LEU A 53 -13.54 2.68 -2.48
N ILE A 54 -12.89 3.27 -1.47
CA ILE A 54 -12.50 4.69 -1.47
C ILE A 54 -11.61 5.08 -2.66
N ALA A 55 -10.82 4.15 -3.17
CA ALA A 55 -9.85 4.40 -4.23
C ALA A 55 -10.27 3.78 -5.57
N PRO A 56 -9.95 4.43 -6.70
CA PRO A 56 -10.19 3.88 -8.03
C PRO A 56 -9.25 2.70 -8.34
N ILE A 57 -9.58 1.94 -9.38
CA ILE A 57 -8.65 0.94 -9.96
C ILE A 57 -7.36 1.63 -10.40
N SER A 58 -6.24 1.00 -10.11
CA SER A 58 -4.93 1.53 -10.47
C SER A 58 -4.68 1.40 -11.96
N GLU A 59 -4.65 2.52 -12.69
CA GLU A 59 -4.20 2.49 -14.09
C GLU A 59 -2.77 1.97 -14.24
N ARG A 60 -1.91 2.23 -13.24
CA ARG A 60 -0.51 1.80 -13.24
C ARG A 60 -0.40 0.29 -13.22
N LEU A 61 -1.15 -0.38 -12.34
CA LEU A 61 -1.15 -1.84 -12.24
C LEU A 61 -2.00 -2.48 -13.34
N PHE A 62 -3.09 -1.83 -13.75
CA PHE A 62 -3.92 -2.28 -14.86
C PHE A 62 -3.10 -2.46 -16.16
N LYS A 63 -2.22 -1.49 -16.46
CA LYS A 63 -1.30 -1.57 -17.62
C LYS A 63 -0.29 -2.74 -17.54
N LEU A 64 -0.11 -3.35 -16.35
CA LEU A 64 0.72 -4.53 -16.13
C LEU A 64 -0.09 -5.83 -16.15
N GLY A 65 -1.39 -5.77 -16.44
CA GLY A 65 -2.30 -6.92 -16.38
C GLY A 65 -2.90 -7.19 -15.01
N LEU A 66 -2.63 -6.35 -14.00
CA LEU A 66 -3.18 -6.47 -12.65
C LEU A 66 -4.44 -5.61 -12.52
N THR A 67 -5.59 -6.16 -12.91
CA THR A 67 -6.82 -5.38 -13.16
C THR A 67 -7.64 -5.05 -11.91
N GLU A 68 -7.52 -5.84 -10.84
CA GLU A 68 -8.40 -5.74 -9.67
C GLU A 68 -7.85 -4.85 -8.54
N TYR A 69 -6.63 -4.35 -8.70
CA TYR A 69 -5.97 -3.57 -7.65
C TYR A 69 -6.35 -2.09 -7.73
N ARG A 70 -6.67 -1.53 -6.56
CA ARG A 70 -6.97 -0.12 -6.33
C ARG A 70 -5.72 0.64 -5.92
N GLN A 71 -5.69 1.94 -6.23
CA GLN A 71 -4.59 2.83 -5.84
C GLN A 71 -5.12 3.97 -4.98
N TRP A 72 -4.77 3.93 -3.70
CA TRP A 72 -5.12 4.98 -2.76
C TRP A 72 -3.94 5.90 -2.48
N GLN A 73 -4.15 7.19 -2.67
CA GLN A 73 -3.21 8.22 -2.28
C GLN A 73 -3.43 8.56 -0.80
N LEU A 74 -2.46 8.16 0.04
CA LEU A 74 -2.50 8.35 1.49
C LEU A 74 -2.17 9.80 1.87
N ASP A 75 -1.16 10.36 1.19
CA ASP A 75 -0.72 11.74 1.32
C ASP A 75 -0.13 12.27 0.00
N LYS A 76 0.65 13.35 0.03
CA LYS A 76 1.27 13.96 -1.16
C LYS A 76 2.18 12.99 -1.94
N HIS A 77 2.82 12.05 -1.25
CA HIS A 77 3.85 11.19 -1.80
C HIS A 77 3.56 9.70 -1.64
N ASN A 78 2.83 9.26 -0.62
CA ASN A 78 2.67 7.84 -0.35
C ASN A 78 1.42 7.25 -1.02
N LEU A 79 1.62 6.12 -1.70
CA LEU A 79 0.59 5.35 -2.41
C LEU A 79 0.46 3.96 -1.81
N LEU A 80 -0.78 3.55 -1.57
CA LEU A 80 -1.14 2.17 -1.23
C LEU A 80 -1.83 1.51 -2.43
N PHE A 81 -1.41 0.29 -2.73
CA PHE A 81 -2.10 -0.60 -3.65
C PHE A 81 -2.71 -1.77 -2.88
N TYR A 82 -3.99 -2.02 -3.11
CA TYR A 82 -4.73 -3.05 -2.40
C TYR A 82 -5.86 -3.64 -3.27
N GLN A 83 -6.32 -4.83 -2.93
CA GLN A 83 -7.46 -5.48 -3.56
C GLN A 83 -8.57 -5.70 -2.53
N VAL A 84 -9.82 -5.67 -3.00
CA VAL A 84 -10.99 -5.98 -2.18
C VAL A 84 -11.47 -7.38 -2.52
N ASP A 85 -11.41 -8.31 -1.58
CA ASP A 85 -12.10 -9.60 -1.65
C ASP A 85 -13.44 -9.48 -0.90
N ALA A 86 -14.49 -9.20 -1.66
CA ALA A 86 -15.85 -9.10 -1.13
C ALA A 86 -16.41 -10.43 -0.62
N LYS A 87 -15.90 -11.57 -1.12
CA LYS A 87 -16.37 -12.91 -0.70
C LYS A 87 -15.84 -13.25 0.69
N GLN A 88 -14.58 -12.92 0.95
CA GLN A 88 -13.92 -13.18 2.23
C GLN A 88 -14.00 -12.01 3.22
N GLN A 89 -14.59 -10.88 2.80
CA GLN A 89 -14.55 -9.60 3.53
C GLN A 89 -13.11 -9.22 3.93
N GLN A 90 -12.20 -9.35 2.95
CA GLN A 90 -10.77 -9.08 3.13
C GLN A 90 -10.29 -7.95 2.22
N LEU A 91 -9.32 -7.22 2.73
CA LEU A 91 -8.58 -6.19 2.03
C LEU A 91 -7.13 -6.64 1.98
N GLU A 92 -6.72 -7.16 0.82
CA GLU A 92 -5.35 -7.59 0.62
C GLU A 92 -4.48 -6.40 0.25
N LEU A 93 -3.52 -6.08 1.12
CA LEU A 93 -2.53 -5.04 0.89
C LEU A 93 -1.42 -5.62 0.02
N LEU A 94 -1.18 -5.02 -1.16
CA LEU A 94 -0.17 -5.48 -2.11
C LEU A 94 1.15 -4.72 -1.97
N LEU A 95 1.09 -3.39 -2.04
CA LEU A 95 2.27 -2.55 -2.19
C LEU A 95 2.09 -1.21 -1.50
N LEU A 96 3.12 -0.76 -0.79
CA LEU A 96 3.25 0.59 -0.27
C LEU A 96 4.51 1.23 -0.88
N MET A 97 4.38 2.40 -1.47
CA MET A 97 5.50 3.08 -2.13
C MET A 97 5.36 4.60 -2.13
N ASP A 98 6.45 5.29 -2.43
CA ASP A 98 6.43 6.71 -2.76
C ASP A 98 6.08 6.90 -4.25
N SER A 99 5.25 7.89 -4.56
CA SER A 99 4.69 8.17 -5.88
C SER A 99 5.76 8.54 -6.91
N ARG A 100 6.94 8.96 -6.45
CA ARG A 100 8.13 9.27 -7.25
C ARG A 100 8.91 8.01 -7.65
N GLN A 101 8.65 6.87 -7.01
CA GLN A 101 9.28 5.60 -7.38
C GLN A 101 8.60 4.98 -8.62
N ASN A 102 9.37 4.24 -9.42
CA ASN A 102 8.83 3.48 -10.55
C ASN A 102 8.23 2.16 -10.05
N VAL A 103 6.92 1.98 -10.26
CA VAL A 103 6.18 0.81 -9.75
C VAL A 103 6.63 -0.51 -10.37
N GLN A 104 6.96 -0.55 -11.67
CA GLN A 104 7.42 -1.76 -12.34
C GLN A 104 8.78 -2.20 -11.78
N LYS A 105 9.71 -1.25 -11.66
CA LYS A 105 11.04 -1.51 -11.10
C LYS A 105 10.93 -1.98 -9.65
N LEU A 106 10.09 -1.33 -8.85
CA LEU A 106 9.88 -1.72 -7.46
C LEU A 106 9.27 -3.13 -7.34
N LEU A 107 8.23 -3.44 -8.11
CA LEU A 107 7.64 -4.78 -8.11
C LEU A 107 8.65 -5.84 -8.56
N TYR A 108 9.46 -5.56 -9.58
CA TYR A 108 10.54 -6.45 -10.01
C TYR A 108 11.57 -6.68 -8.90
N GLU A 109 12.07 -5.61 -8.26
CA GLU A 109 13.02 -5.73 -7.14
C GLU A 109 12.44 -6.52 -5.96
N LEU A 110 11.18 -6.28 -5.59
CA LEU A 110 10.55 -6.96 -4.46
C LEU A 110 10.24 -8.42 -4.75
N THR A 111 9.86 -8.77 -5.99
CA THR A 111 9.57 -10.15 -6.39
C THR A 111 10.82 -11.02 -6.42
N LEU A 112 12.00 -10.45 -6.67
CA LEU A 112 13.29 -11.16 -6.55
C LEU A 112 13.69 -11.51 -5.11
N LEU A 113 13.03 -10.91 -4.11
CA LEU A 113 13.30 -11.10 -2.68
C LEU A 113 12.30 -12.05 -2.00
N LEU A 114 11.34 -12.58 -2.75
CA LEU A 114 10.38 -13.60 -2.30
C LEU A 114 10.98 -15.01 -2.44
#